data_AF-A0A1G7DMW8-F1
#
_entry.id   AF-A0A1G7DMW8-F1
#
_cell.length_a   1.000
_cell.length_b   1.000
_cell.length_c   1.000
_cell.angle_alpha   90.00
_cell.angle_beta   90.00
_cell.angle_gamma   90.00
#
_symmetry.space_group_name_H-M   'P 1'
#
loop_
_entity.id
_entity.type
_entity.pdbx_description
1 polymer ?
#
loop_
_entity_poly.entity_id
_entity_poly.type
_entity_poly.pdbx_seq_one_letter_code
_entity_poly.pdbx_strand_id
1 'polypeptide(L)'
;MNEIQNNLFAFFNEGKAKFFEREVDNILGGTSERNLCGRLAIYLEVLLTKYGLTEYFSDTEYNRKQNGEVKTMLDDNMEVVTINCDLIIHSRGNEMGNDNLLAIEMKKSTRPEHEKISDKNRLRTLTKSSYDEVWSYDGETHPEHVCGYQLGIYFELDIENRTYKIEGFISGESEFEMQEVF
;
A
#
# COMPACT_ATOMS: atom_id res chain seq x y z
N MET A 1 -9.01 -14.19 1.41
CA MET A 1 -9.29 -12.99 0.58
C MET A 1 -10.70 -13.05 0.02
N ASN A 2 -11.44 -11.95 0.08
CA ASN A 2 -12.74 -11.77 -0.58
C ASN A 2 -12.57 -11.35 -2.07
N GLU A 3 -13.67 -11.17 -2.79
CA GLU A 3 -13.63 -10.81 -4.22
C GLU A 3 -12.90 -9.48 -4.50
N ILE A 4 -13.13 -8.46 -3.67
CA ILE A 4 -12.45 -7.15 -3.80
C ILE A 4 -10.93 -7.32 -3.62
N GLN A 5 -10.51 -8.04 -2.60
CA GLN A 5 -9.09 -8.31 -2.31
C GLN A 5 -8.42 -9.14 -3.42
N ASN A 6 -9.14 -10.12 -3.97
CA ASN A 6 -8.66 -10.89 -5.14
C ASN A 6 -8.46 -9.97 -6.35
N ASN A 7 -9.41 -9.07 -6.64
CA ASN A 7 -9.30 -8.12 -7.75
C ASN A 7 -8.17 -7.10 -7.54
N LEU A 8 -8.00 -6.59 -6.31
CA LEU A 8 -6.89 -5.68 -5.97
C LEU A 8 -5.52 -6.37 -6.08
N PHE A 9 -5.41 -7.63 -5.66
CA PHE A 9 -4.17 -8.38 -5.80
C PHE A 9 -3.88 -8.70 -7.28
N ALA A 10 -4.91 -8.99 -8.09
CA ALA A 10 -4.74 -9.14 -9.54
C ALA A 10 -4.28 -7.84 -10.20
N PHE A 11 -4.87 -6.70 -9.83
CA PHE A 11 -4.46 -5.37 -10.25
C PHE A 11 -2.98 -5.09 -9.92
N PHE A 12 -2.59 -5.32 -8.67
CA PHE A 12 -1.21 -5.18 -8.23
C PHE A 12 -0.26 -6.08 -9.03
N ASN A 13 -0.61 -7.36 -9.22
CA ASN A 13 0.25 -8.30 -9.94
C ASN A 13 0.45 -7.94 -11.40
N GLU A 14 -0.59 -7.43 -12.09
CA GLU A 14 -0.45 -6.95 -13.46
C GLU A 14 0.45 -5.71 -13.54
N GLY A 15 0.31 -4.76 -12.60
CA GLY A 15 1.20 -3.59 -12.51
C GLY A 15 2.65 -3.98 -12.22
N LYS A 16 2.86 -4.89 -11.27
CA LYS A 16 4.16 -5.46 -10.92
C LYS A 16 4.82 -6.17 -12.12
N ALA A 17 4.06 -6.95 -12.88
CA ALA A 17 4.57 -7.63 -14.07
C ALA A 17 5.09 -6.63 -15.11
N LYS A 18 4.35 -5.53 -15.37
CA LYS A 18 4.78 -4.44 -16.24
C LYS A 18 6.01 -3.71 -15.67
N PHE A 19 6.03 -3.48 -14.36
CA PHE A 19 7.18 -2.90 -13.67
C PHE A 19 8.44 -3.72 -13.90
N PHE A 20 8.41 -5.03 -13.69
CA PHE A 20 9.59 -5.88 -13.95
C PHE A 20 9.96 -5.93 -15.44
N GLU A 21 8.98 -6.00 -16.36
CA GLU A 21 9.23 -5.99 -17.81
C GLU A 21 10.00 -4.73 -18.26
N ARG A 22 9.72 -3.57 -17.63
CA ARG A 22 10.19 -2.27 -18.10
C ARG A 22 11.30 -1.65 -17.26
N GLU A 23 11.40 -2.01 -15.99
CA GLU A 23 12.30 -1.38 -15.02
C GLU A 23 13.44 -2.28 -14.57
N VAL A 24 13.63 -3.46 -15.18
CA VAL A 24 14.69 -4.40 -14.77
C VAL A 24 16.06 -3.74 -14.68
N ASP A 25 16.47 -2.94 -15.67
CA ASP A 25 17.75 -2.24 -15.65
C ASP A 25 17.81 -1.17 -14.55
N ASN A 26 16.68 -0.52 -14.26
CA ASN A 26 16.57 0.48 -13.19
C ASN A 26 16.72 -0.18 -11.80
N ILE A 27 16.07 -1.34 -11.61
CA ILE A 27 16.17 -2.15 -10.39
C ILE A 27 17.60 -2.66 -10.20
N LEU A 28 18.18 -3.27 -11.22
CA LEU A 28 19.55 -3.80 -11.19
C LEU A 28 20.60 -2.69 -11.05
N GLY A 29 20.30 -1.48 -11.52
CA GLY A 29 21.10 -0.27 -11.29
C GLY A 29 21.09 0.21 -9.83
N GLY A 30 20.29 -0.41 -8.95
CA GLY A 30 20.29 -0.13 -7.52
C GLY A 30 19.65 1.21 -7.16
N THR A 31 18.76 1.76 -7.99
CA THR A 31 18.09 3.04 -7.70
C THR A 31 17.24 2.99 -6.43
N SER A 32 16.94 4.16 -5.86
CA SER A 32 16.28 4.24 -4.55
C SER A 32 14.88 3.64 -4.57
N GLU A 33 14.42 3.12 -3.41
CA GLU A 33 13.07 2.59 -3.21
C GLU A 33 12.01 3.62 -3.65
N ARG A 34 12.19 4.89 -3.29
CA ARG A 34 11.35 6.01 -3.75
C ARG A 34 11.24 6.11 -5.28
N ASN A 35 12.36 5.94 -6.00
CA ASN A 35 12.31 5.96 -7.46
C ASN A 35 11.51 4.76 -8.00
N LEU A 36 11.82 3.56 -7.49
CA LEU A 36 11.15 2.32 -7.91
C LEU A 36 9.64 2.36 -7.62
N CYS A 37 9.22 2.88 -6.47
CA CYS A 37 7.80 3.11 -6.15
C CYS A 37 7.15 4.10 -7.12
N GLY A 38 7.82 5.20 -7.45
CA GLY A 38 7.33 6.15 -8.46
C GLY A 38 7.16 5.50 -9.84
N ARG A 39 8.05 4.58 -10.22
CA ARG A 39 7.90 3.83 -11.48
C ARG A 39 6.76 2.82 -11.41
N LEU A 40 6.62 2.07 -10.32
CA LEU A 40 5.50 1.15 -10.11
C LEU A 40 4.15 1.88 -10.13
N ALA A 41 4.06 3.06 -9.51
CA ALA A 41 2.85 3.88 -9.49
C ALA A 41 2.35 4.21 -10.91
N ILE A 42 3.25 4.54 -11.84
CA ILE A 42 2.88 4.80 -13.25
C ILE A 42 2.18 3.60 -13.89
N TYR A 43 2.69 2.38 -13.66
CA TYR A 43 2.09 1.18 -14.24
C TYR A 43 0.75 0.82 -13.59
N LEU A 44 0.59 1.09 -12.29
CA LEU A 44 -0.68 0.92 -11.59
C LEU A 44 -1.71 1.96 -12.02
N GLU A 45 -1.32 3.22 -12.17
CA GLU A 45 -2.20 4.32 -12.63
C GLU A 45 -2.85 4.00 -13.97
N VAL A 46 -2.07 3.52 -14.94
CA VAL A 46 -2.58 3.13 -16.28
C VAL A 46 -3.59 1.97 -16.21
N LEU A 47 -3.51 1.13 -15.17
CA LEU A 47 -4.41 -0.02 -15.00
C LEU A 47 -5.72 0.33 -14.28
N LEU A 48 -5.83 1.50 -13.63
CA LEU A 48 -7.01 1.85 -12.83
C LEU A 48 -8.32 1.72 -13.63
N THR A 49 -8.37 2.29 -14.84
CA THR A 49 -9.55 2.19 -15.70
C THR A 49 -9.89 0.75 -16.08
N LYS A 50 -8.89 -0.10 -16.33
CA LYS A 50 -9.09 -1.52 -16.68
C LYS A 50 -9.80 -2.28 -15.56
N TYR A 51 -9.51 -1.90 -14.31
CA TYR A 51 -10.08 -2.52 -13.11
C TYR A 51 -11.32 -1.77 -12.57
N GLY A 52 -11.86 -0.79 -13.32
CA GLY A 52 -13.03 -0.04 -12.91
C GLY A 52 -12.79 0.94 -11.75
N LEU A 53 -11.53 1.32 -11.50
CA LEU A 53 -11.11 2.20 -10.41
C LEU A 53 -10.92 3.65 -10.89
N THR A 54 -11.84 4.18 -11.68
CA THR A 54 -11.67 5.49 -12.36
C THR A 54 -11.60 6.69 -11.42
N GLU A 55 -12.18 6.58 -10.22
CA GLU A 55 -12.18 7.64 -9.20
C GLU A 55 -11.01 7.51 -8.20
N TYR A 56 -10.12 6.55 -8.43
CA TYR A 56 -8.96 6.29 -7.58
C TYR A 56 -7.68 6.78 -8.25
N PHE A 57 -6.62 6.91 -7.45
CA PHE A 57 -5.32 7.41 -7.85
C PHE A 57 -4.20 6.55 -7.27
N SER A 58 -3.10 6.40 -8.00
CA SER A 58 -1.87 5.78 -7.56
C SER A 58 -0.87 6.86 -7.14
N ASP A 59 -0.80 7.14 -5.83
CA ASP A 59 0.04 8.20 -5.29
C ASP A 59 1.17 7.68 -4.40
N THR A 60 2.38 8.16 -4.64
CA THR A 60 3.54 7.91 -3.78
C THR A 60 3.61 8.88 -2.62
N GLU A 61 3.94 8.40 -1.42
CA GLU A 61 4.17 9.22 -0.22
C GLU A 61 3.01 10.17 0.16
N TYR A 62 1.79 9.88 -0.30
CA TYR A 62 0.63 10.74 -0.09
C TYR A 62 0.16 10.72 1.36
N ASN A 63 0.29 11.87 2.03
CA ASN A 63 0.03 12.02 3.45
C ASN A 63 -0.95 13.17 3.75
N ARG A 64 -1.89 13.47 2.84
CA ARG A 64 -2.90 14.52 3.04
C ARG A 64 -4.31 13.94 3.23
N LYS A 65 -5.13 14.57 4.05
CA LYS A 65 -6.59 14.33 4.16
C LYS A 65 -7.35 15.64 3.88
N GLN A 66 -8.63 15.69 4.22
CA GLN A 66 -9.48 16.87 4.01
C GLN A 66 -8.82 18.15 4.57
N ASN A 67 -9.07 19.27 3.91
CA ASN A 67 -8.51 20.58 4.26
C ASN A 67 -6.97 20.66 4.26
N GLY A 68 -6.28 19.68 3.67
CA GLY A 68 -4.81 19.66 3.60
C GLY A 68 -4.14 19.19 4.89
N GLU A 69 -4.90 18.63 5.84
CA GLU A 69 -4.35 18.06 7.07
C GLU A 69 -3.48 16.83 6.78
N VAL A 70 -2.56 16.51 7.69
CA VAL A 70 -1.67 15.35 7.55
C VAL A 70 -2.42 14.06 7.91
N LYS A 71 -2.28 13.00 7.09
CA LYS A 71 -2.81 11.66 7.41
C LYS A 71 -2.08 11.11 8.63
N THR A 72 -2.84 10.68 9.64
CA THR A 72 -2.30 10.02 10.83
C THR A 72 -2.96 8.65 11.04
N MET A 73 -2.26 7.75 11.71
CA MET A 73 -2.76 6.48 12.23
C MET A 73 -2.59 6.44 13.74
N LEU A 74 -3.39 5.64 14.43
CA LEU A 74 -3.08 5.19 15.78
C LEU A 74 -2.25 3.92 15.69
N ASP A 75 -1.09 3.89 16.31
CA ASP A 75 -0.32 2.66 16.42
C ASP A 75 -0.88 1.74 17.53
N ASP A 76 -0.25 0.58 17.72
CA ASP A 76 -0.68 -0.38 18.76
C ASP A 76 -0.49 0.14 20.20
N ASN A 77 0.25 1.26 20.39
CA ASN A 77 0.41 1.94 21.68
C ASN A 77 -0.60 3.08 21.86
N MET A 78 -1.55 3.24 20.94
CA MET A 78 -2.50 4.37 20.89
C MET A 78 -1.81 5.74 20.71
N GLU A 79 -0.62 5.75 20.11
CA GLU A 79 0.08 6.98 19.75
C GLU A 79 -0.28 7.41 18.31
N VAL A 80 -0.46 8.72 18.12
CA VAL A 80 -0.77 9.30 16.82
C VAL A 80 0.52 9.44 16.01
N VAL A 81 0.63 8.68 14.92
CA VAL A 81 1.77 8.67 14.00
C VAL A 81 1.37 9.17 12.62
N THR A 82 2.27 9.88 11.95
CA THR A 82 2.04 10.31 10.56
C THR A 82 2.15 9.12 9.62
N ILE A 83 1.18 8.98 8.72
CA ILE A 83 1.22 7.97 7.67
C ILE A 83 2.04 8.49 6.50
N ASN A 84 3.05 7.73 6.11
CA ASN A 84 3.81 7.95 4.88
C ASN A 84 4.16 6.60 4.25
N CYS A 85 3.15 5.95 3.66
CA CYS A 85 3.38 4.76 2.85
C CYS A 85 4.12 5.13 1.57
N ASP A 86 4.95 4.22 1.09
CA ASP A 86 5.68 4.43 -0.15
C ASP A 86 4.73 4.63 -1.35
N LEU A 87 3.64 3.86 -1.42
CA LEU A 87 2.64 3.95 -2.48
C LEU A 87 1.25 3.54 -1.98
N ILE A 88 0.22 4.29 -2.37
CA ILE A 88 -1.18 3.98 -2.05
C ILE A 88 -2.08 4.06 -3.28
N ILE A 89 -3.17 3.28 -3.27
CA ILE A 89 -4.30 3.43 -4.17
C ILE A 89 -5.51 3.87 -3.36
N HIS A 90 -6.01 5.06 -3.67
CA HIS A 90 -7.08 5.67 -2.88
C HIS A 90 -7.85 6.72 -3.68
N SER A 91 -9.02 7.13 -3.20
CA SER A 91 -9.90 8.09 -3.90
C SER A 91 -9.60 9.55 -3.58
N ARG A 92 -8.58 9.82 -2.76
CA ARG A 92 -8.28 11.14 -2.15
C ARG A 92 -9.46 11.71 -1.33
N GLY A 93 -10.29 10.84 -0.78
CA GLY A 93 -11.47 11.18 0.02
C GLY A 93 -12.76 11.36 -0.77
N ASN A 94 -12.79 11.05 -2.07
CA ASN A 94 -14.00 11.17 -2.90
C ASN A 94 -14.97 10.00 -2.72
N GLU A 95 -14.50 8.82 -2.30
CA GLU A 95 -15.29 7.61 -2.08
C GLU A 95 -15.45 7.33 -0.58
N MET A 96 -16.59 7.74 -0.01
CA MET A 96 -16.87 7.50 1.40
C MET A 96 -17.04 6.01 1.70
N GLY A 97 -16.41 5.54 2.79
CA GLY A 97 -16.45 4.14 3.21
C GLY A 97 -15.54 3.18 2.44
N ASN A 98 -15.03 3.56 1.27
CA ASN A 98 -14.11 2.76 0.44
C ASN A 98 -12.88 3.56 -0.06
N ASP A 99 -12.56 4.70 0.55
CA ASP A 99 -11.48 5.59 0.09
C ASP A 99 -10.13 4.89 -0.07
N ASN A 100 -9.76 4.01 0.87
CA ASN A 100 -8.43 3.41 0.93
C ASN A 100 -8.47 1.96 0.44
N LEU A 101 -7.90 1.68 -0.74
CA LEU A 101 -7.94 0.34 -1.33
C LEU A 101 -6.67 -0.46 -1.05
N LEU A 102 -5.52 0.08 -1.44
CA LEU A 102 -4.25 -0.64 -1.42
C LEU A 102 -3.15 0.23 -0.82
N ALA A 103 -2.40 -0.30 0.14
CA ALA A 103 -1.16 0.28 0.65
C ALA A 103 0.01 -0.62 0.30
N ILE A 104 1.11 -0.04 -0.17
CA ILE A 104 2.32 -0.76 -0.55
C ILE A 104 3.51 -0.12 0.17
N GLU A 105 4.32 -0.96 0.82
CA GLU A 105 5.65 -0.60 1.33
C GLU A 105 6.69 -1.40 0.54
N MET A 106 7.68 -0.73 -0.05
CA MET A 106 8.72 -1.36 -0.87
C MET A 106 10.08 -1.26 -0.19
N LYS A 107 10.76 -2.39 -0.07
CA LYS A 107 12.09 -2.44 0.54
C LYS A 107 13.08 -3.25 -0.28
N LYS A 108 14.35 -2.88 -0.23
CA LYS A 108 15.44 -3.75 -0.66
C LYS A 108 15.77 -4.75 0.45
N SER A 109 16.15 -5.97 0.07
CA SER A 109 16.50 -7.03 1.01
C SER A 109 17.67 -6.66 1.93
N THR A 110 18.55 -5.77 1.47
CA THR A 110 19.72 -5.29 2.20
C THR A 110 19.39 -4.27 3.31
N ARG A 111 18.13 -3.81 3.41
CA ARG A 111 17.74 -2.86 4.47
C ARG A 111 17.69 -3.54 5.83
N PRO A 112 17.93 -2.81 6.93
CA PRO A 112 17.89 -3.38 8.28
C PRO A 112 16.54 -4.02 8.62
N GLU A 113 16.57 -5.16 9.30
CA GLU A 113 15.35 -5.92 9.64
C GLU A 113 14.34 -5.11 10.46
N HIS A 114 14.79 -4.21 11.34
CA HIS A 114 13.89 -3.36 12.12
C HIS A 114 13.08 -2.37 11.25
N GLU A 115 13.64 -1.90 10.13
CA GLU A 115 12.89 -1.09 9.16
C GLU A 115 11.80 -1.95 8.50
N LYS A 116 12.14 -3.19 8.10
CA LYS A 116 11.19 -4.12 7.48
C LYS A 116 10.03 -4.47 8.41
N ILE A 117 10.32 -4.75 9.68
CA ILE A 117 9.31 -5.00 10.71
C ILE A 117 8.41 -3.78 10.90
N SER A 118 8.98 -2.58 10.92
CA SER A 118 8.22 -1.34 11.05
C SER A 118 7.22 -1.15 9.91
N ASP A 119 7.62 -1.41 8.67
CA ASP A 119 6.73 -1.32 7.50
C ASP A 119 5.60 -2.36 7.55
N LYS A 120 5.93 -3.61 7.92
CA LYS A 120 4.92 -4.67 8.08
C LYS A 120 3.91 -4.34 9.17
N ASN A 121 4.38 -3.84 10.33
CA ASN A 121 3.49 -3.40 11.39
C ASN A 121 2.57 -2.28 10.91
N ARG A 122 3.11 -1.32 10.16
CA ARG A 122 2.31 -0.24 9.56
C ARG A 122 1.20 -0.79 8.64
N LEU A 123 1.51 -1.76 7.78
CA LEU A 123 0.52 -2.40 6.91
C LEU A 123 -0.55 -3.17 7.69
N ARG A 124 -0.18 -3.85 8.79
CA ARG A 124 -1.16 -4.43 9.73
C ARG A 124 -2.07 -3.33 10.27
N THR A 125 -1.49 -2.25 10.80
CA THR A 125 -2.24 -1.14 11.38
C THR A 125 -3.18 -0.50 10.34
N LEU A 126 -2.75 -0.28 9.10
CA LEU A 126 -3.56 0.34 8.05
C LEU A 126 -4.72 -0.55 7.55
N THR A 127 -4.56 -1.87 7.62
CA THR A 127 -5.56 -2.83 7.12
C THR A 127 -6.58 -3.26 8.17
N LYS A 128 -6.46 -2.82 9.44
CA LYS A 128 -7.52 -2.99 10.45
C LYS A 128 -8.79 -2.25 9.99
N SER A 129 -9.95 -2.85 10.23
CA SER A 129 -11.26 -2.31 9.84
C SER A 129 -11.67 -1.05 10.61
N SER A 130 -11.20 -0.93 11.85
CA SER A 130 -11.32 0.26 12.71
C SER A 130 -10.39 0.10 13.92
N TYR A 131 -9.98 1.20 14.54
CA TYR A 131 -9.21 1.19 15.79
C TYR A 131 -10.09 1.03 17.03
N ASP A 132 -11.26 1.64 16.98
CA ASP A 132 -12.35 1.53 17.95
C ASP A 132 -13.64 1.90 17.20
N GLU A 133 -14.80 1.68 17.80
CA GLU A 133 -16.16 1.95 17.29
C GLU A 133 -16.46 3.46 17.01
N VAL A 134 -15.46 4.23 16.58
CA VAL A 134 -15.54 5.64 16.17
C VAL A 134 -15.57 5.73 14.64
N TRP A 135 -16.40 4.90 14.00
CA TRP A 135 -17.17 5.47 12.89
C TRP A 135 -18.24 6.29 13.58
N SER A 136 -18.33 7.58 13.28
CA SER A 136 -19.55 8.29 13.58
C SER A 136 -20.68 7.46 12.97
N TYR A 137 -21.60 7.01 13.82
CA TYR A 137 -22.75 6.19 13.49
C TYR A 137 -23.66 6.81 12.40
N ASP A 138 -23.33 8.01 11.93
CA ASP A 138 -24.01 8.76 10.87
C ASP A 138 -23.61 8.36 9.45
N GLY A 139 -22.45 7.71 9.23
CA GLY A 139 -21.96 7.43 7.86
C GLY A 139 -21.60 8.69 7.07
N GLU A 140 -21.49 9.85 7.73
CA GLU A 140 -21.29 11.16 7.11
C GLU A 140 -19.90 11.77 7.42
N THR A 141 -19.21 11.32 8.49
CA THR A 141 -17.93 11.92 8.90
C THR A 141 -16.72 11.06 8.53
N HIS A 142 -15.68 11.67 7.96
CA HIS A 142 -14.40 11.00 7.70
C HIS A 142 -13.67 10.68 9.02
N PRO A 143 -12.99 9.52 9.12
CA PRO A 143 -12.29 9.15 10.33
C PRO A 143 -11.10 10.10 10.60
N GLU A 144 -10.86 10.39 11.88
CA GLU A 144 -9.75 11.25 12.32
C GLU A 144 -8.38 10.61 11.98
N HIS A 145 -8.31 9.28 12.11
CA HIS A 145 -7.16 8.44 11.81
C HIS A 145 -7.45 7.49 10.65
N VAL A 146 -6.52 7.38 9.72
CA VAL A 146 -6.70 6.58 8.50
C VAL A 146 -6.47 5.10 8.81
N CYS A 147 -7.46 4.29 8.47
CA CYS A 147 -7.46 2.83 8.52
C CYS A 147 -8.44 2.31 7.45
N GLY A 148 -8.64 0.99 7.39
CA GLY A 148 -9.59 0.39 6.45
C GLY A 148 -9.06 0.18 5.04
N TYR A 149 -7.73 0.15 4.84
CA TYR A 149 -7.18 -0.34 3.58
C TYR A 149 -7.62 -1.79 3.35
N GLN A 150 -8.16 -2.05 2.15
CA GLN A 150 -8.67 -3.38 1.80
C GLN A 150 -7.55 -4.43 1.68
N LEU A 151 -6.36 -4.01 1.25
CA LEU A 151 -5.17 -4.84 1.11
C LEU A 151 -3.90 -4.04 1.41
N GLY A 152 -2.99 -4.62 2.19
CA GLY A 152 -1.62 -4.15 2.37
C GLY A 152 -0.64 -5.08 1.68
N ILE A 153 0.39 -4.55 1.03
CA ILE A 153 1.44 -5.32 0.36
C ILE A 153 2.81 -4.85 0.82
N TYR A 154 3.55 -5.74 1.46
CA TYR A 154 4.98 -5.57 1.66
C TYR A 154 5.72 -6.19 0.47
N PHE A 155 6.54 -5.39 -0.22
CA PHE A 155 7.23 -5.79 -1.45
C PHE A 155 8.75 -5.65 -1.27
N GLU A 156 9.42 -6.78 -1.08
CA GLU A 156 10.86 -6.82 -0.86
C GLU A 156 11.61 -7.26 -2.13
N LEU A 157 12.61 -6.49 -2.55
CA LEU A 157 13.47 -6.75 -3.71
C LEU A 157 14.84 -7.23 -3.26
N ASP A 158 15.20 -8.46 -3.62
CA ASP A 158 16.54 -8.99 -3.54
C ASP A 158 17.22 -8.90 -4.91
N ILE A 159 17.95 -7.81 -5.09
CA ILE A 159 18.64 -7.48 -6.36
C ILE A 159 19.80 -8.45 -6.62
N GLU A 160 20.48 -8.92 -5.57
CA GLU A 160 21.63 -9.83 -5.70
C GLU A 160 21.19 -11.19 -6.22
N ASN A 161 20.10 -11.73 -5.66
CA ASN A 161 19.56 -13.03 -6.05
C ASN A 161 18.54 -12.95 -7.20
N ARG A 162 18.19 -11.75 -7.66
CA ARG A 162 17.12 -11.49 -8.65
C ARG A 162 15.79 -12.14 -8.26
N THR A 163 15.48 -12.03 -6.97
CA THR A 163 14.22 -12.53 -6.41
C THR A 163 13.48 -11.41 -5.72
N TYR A 164 12.17 -11.54 -5.63
CA TYR A 164 11.35 -10.66 -4.84
C TYR A 164 10.44 -11.46 -3.93
N LYS A 165 10.09 -10.86 -2.80
CA LYS A 165 9.15 -11.38 -1.82
C LYS A 165 7.96 -10.44 -1.70
N ILE A 166 6.78 -11.02 -1.61
CA ILE A 166 5.54 -10.31 -1.29
C ILE A 166 4.95 -10.93 -0.03
N GLU A 167 4.54 -10.08 0.91
CA GLU A 167 3.70 -10.45 2.04
C GLU A 167 2.42 -9.60 2.01
N GLY A 168 1.26 -10.25 2.09
CA GLY A 168 -0.04 -9.61 2.00
C GLY A 168 -0.75 -9.51 3.35
N PHE A 169 -1.32 -8.34 3.61
CA PHE A 169 -1.97 -8.00 4.87
C PHE A 169 -3.45 -7.64 4.68
N ILE A 170 -4.34 -8.22 5.48
CA ILE A 170 -5.78 -7.99 5.45
C ILE A 170 -6.29 -7.98 6.88
N SER A 171 -7.15 -7.03 7.24
CA SER A 171 -7.76 -6.96 8.57
C SER A 171 -6.75 -6.95 9.73
N GLY A 172 -5.54 -6.43 9.50
CA GLY A 172 -4.46 -6.44 10.48
C GLY A 172 -3.61 -7.70 10.54
N GLU A 173 -3.91 -8.71 9.74
CA GLU A 173 -3.23 -9.99 9.73
C GLU A 173 -2.43 -10.25 8.46
N SER A 174 -1.34 -11.02 8.59
CA SER A 174 -0.56 -11.53 7.45
C SER A 174 -1.28 -12.76 6.90
N GLU A 175 -1.77 -12.67 5.67
CA GLU A 175 -2.65 -13.68 5.07
C GLU A 175 -1.93 -14.57 4.06
N PHE A 176 -0.91 -14.04 3.38
CA PHE A 176 -0.16 -14.79 2.40
C PHE A 176 1.26 -14.26 2.24
N GLU A 177 2.15 -15.15 1.80
CA GLU A 177 3.53 -14.85 1.46
C GLU A 177 3.89 -15.58 0.17
N MET A 178 4.69 -14.95 -0.68
CA MET A 178 5.27 -15.57 -1.86
C MET A 178 6.67 -15.02 -2.13
N GLN A 179 7.51 -15.84 -2.77
CA GLN A 179 8.82 -15.44 -3.26
C GLN A 179 9.02 -16.01 -4.66
N GLU A 180 9.46 -15.16 -5.59
CA GLU A 180 9.65 -15.52 -6.99
C GLU A 180 10.89 -14.82 -7.56
N VAL A 181 11.30 -15.23 -8.76
CA VAL A 181 12.34 -14.57 -9.55
C VAL A 181 11.73 -13.46 -10.41
N PHE A 182 12.50 -12.43 -10.71
CA PHE A 182 12.13 -11.36 -11.64
C PHE A 182 13.21 -11.08 -12.68
#